data_AF-A0A1I1W5J6-F1
#
_entry.id   AF-A0A1I1W5J6-F1
#
_cell.length_a   1.000
_cell.length_b   1.000
_cell.length_c   1.000
_cell.angle_alpha   90.00
_cell.angle_beta   90.00
_cell.angle_gamma   90.00
#
_symmetry.space_group_name_H-M   'P 1'
#
loop_
_entity.id
_entity.type
_entity.pdbx_description
1 polymer ?
#
loop_
_entity_poly.entity_id
_entity_poly.type
_entity_poly.pdbx_seq_one_letter_code
_entity_poly.pdbx_strand_id
1 'polypeptide(L)' 'MKILVNFESGLKQIFIVPKSMLAIEFRNMAKKIGGNIESIEFSLPPRRQSNLSRSELQEGILRLPDRR' A
#
# COMPACT_ATOMS: atom_id res chain seq x y z
N MET A 1 2.94 7.39 -9.12
CA MET A 1 2.13 6.85 -8.02
C MET A 1 2.67 7.43 -6.73
N LYS A 2 1.82 7.80 -5.78
CA LYS A 2 2.27 8.23 -4.45
C LYS A 2 2.23 7.05 -3.51
N ILE A 3 3.31 6.86 -2.75
CA ILE A 3 3.42 5.79 -1.77
C ILE A 3 3.83 6.42 -0.46
N LEU A 4 3.05 6.21 0.59
CA LEU A 4 3.42 6.58 1.95
C LEU A 4 4.16 5.40 2.57
N VAL A 5 5.32 5.68 3.17
CA VAL A 5 6.13 4.70 3.90
C VAL A 5 6.19 5.13 5.36
N ASN A 6 5.83 4.22 6.25
CA ASN A 6 6.05 4.35 7.68
C ASN A 6 7.30 3.54 8.03
N PHE A 7 8.32 4.23 8.54
CA PHE A 7 9.58 3.60 8.97
C PHE A 7 9.50 3.20 10.44
N GLU A 8 10.24 2.15 10.82
CA GLU A 8 10.34 1.72 12.23
C GLU A 8 10.92 2.81 13.15
N SER A 9 11.61 3.81 12.58
CA SER A 9 12.07 5.01 13.30
C SER A 9 10.95 5.96 13.73
N GLY A 10 9.70 5.71 13.31
CA GLY A 10 8.55 6.60 13.50
C GLY A 10 8.44 7.70 12.43
N LEU A 11 9.41 7.81 11.52
CA LEU A 11 9.34 8.75 10.41
C LEU A 11 8.34 8.28 9.35
N LYS A 12 7.62 9.24 8.77
CA LYS A 12 6.66 9.00 7.68
C LYS A 12 7.06 9.80 6.46
N GLN A 13 7.16 9.15 5.30
CA GLN A 13 7.58 9.81 4.07
C GLN A 13 6.76 9.38 2.86
N ILE A 14 6.38 10.36 2.04
CA ILE A 14 5.68 10.14 0.79
C ILE A 14 6.70 10.13 -0.36
N PHE A 15 6.72 9.04 -1.12
CA PHE A 15 7.51 8.89 -2.32
C PHE A 15 6.65 9.04 -3.56
N ILE A 16 7.18 9.75 -4.56
CA ILE A 16 6.60 9.83 -5.90
C ILE A 16 7.40 8.89 -6.78
N VAL A 17 6.77 7.81 -7.22
CA VAL A 17 7.44 6.76 -7.99
C VAL A 17 6.80 6.54 -9.37
N PRO A 18 7.60 6.16 -10.39
CA PRO A 18 7.09 5.72 -11.68
C PRO A 18 6.15 4.51 -11.55
N LYS A 19 5.17 4.39 -12.46
CA LYS A 19 4.28 3.20 -12.48
C LYS A 19 4.99 1.92 -12.92
N SER A 20 6.08 2.03 -13.66
CA SER A 20 6.91 0.91 -14.12
C SER A 20 7.81 0.34 -13.04
N MET A 21 7.89 1.01 -11.89
CA MET A 21 8.80 0.63 -10.82
C MET A 21 8.33 -0.64 -10.11
N LEU A 22 9.26 -1.57 -9.88
CA LEU A 22 8.96 -2.80 -9.15
C LEU A 22 8.85 -2.56 -7.64
N ALA A 23 7.92 -3.25 -6.99
CA ALA A 23 7.71 -3.12 -5.55
C ALA A 23 8.96 -3.52 -4.74
N ILE A 24 9.69 -4.55 -5.19
CA ILE A 24 10.92 -5.02 -4.55
C ILE A 24 12.02 -3.96 -4.64
N GLU A 25 12.19 -3.37 -5.83
CA GLU A 25 13.16 -2.29 -6.07
C GLU A 25 12.83 -1.08 -5.18
N PHE A 26 11.55 -0.69 -5.13
CA PHE A 26 11.09 0.40 -4.28
C PHE A 26 11.39 0.15 -2.81
N ARG A 27 11.05 -1.05 -2.31
CA ARG A 27 11.30 -1.42 -0.91
C ARG A 27 12.78 -1.33 -0.56
N ASN A 28 13.66 -1.80 -1.43
CA ASN A 28 15.11 -1.75 -1.20
C ASN A 28 15.63 -0.32 -1.16
N MET A 29 15.15 0.55 -2.07
CA MET A 29 15.55 1.96 -2.06
C MET A 29 14.99 2.71 -0.85
N ALA A 30 13.72 2.54 -0.53
CA ALA A 30 13.12 3.15 0.66
C ALA A 30 13.88 2.72 1.92
N LYS A 31 14.25 1.44 2.03
CA LYS A 31 15.09 0.94 3.14
C LYS A 31 16.45 1.61 3.20
N LYS A 32 17.10 1.81 2.06
CA LYS A 32 18.42 2.46 1.98
C LYS A 32 18.37 3.94 2.40
N ILE A 33 17.24 4.61 2.18
CA ILE A 33 17.06 6.04 2.49
C ILE A 33 16.65 6.25 3.95
N GLY A 34 15.62 5.53 4.42
CA GLY A 34 14.97 5.80 5.71
C GLY A 34 15.11 4.69 6.76
N GLY A 35 15.82 3.61 6.45
CA GLY A 35 15.98 2.46 7.33
C GLY A 35 14.83 1.45 7.22
N ASN A 36 14.63 0.63 8.25
CA ASN A 36 13.61 -0.42 8.19
C ASN A 36 12.20 0.13 8.02
N ILE A 37 11.41 -0.61 7.24
CA ILE A 37 10.05 -0.24 6.88
C ILE A 37 9.09 -1.05 7.73
N GLU A 38 8.23 -0.35 8.46
CA GLU A 38 7.13 -0.93 9.21
C GLU A 38 5.95 -1.23 8.27
N SER A 39 5.53 -0.25 7.47
CA SER A 39 4.41 -0.41 6.54
C SER A 39 4.48 0.51 5.31
N ILE A 40 3.75 0.11 4.26
CA ILE A 40 3.68 0.83 2.98
C ILE A 40 2.21 0.98 2.59
N GLU A 41 1.79 2.21 2.31
CA GLU A 41 0.45 2.54 1.85
C GLU A 41 0.49 3.11 0.42
N PHE A 42 -0.29 2.52 -0.47
CA PHE A 42 -0.39 2.93 -1.86
C PHE A 42 -1.58 3.86 -2.05
N SER A 43 -1.36 5.06 -2.59
CA SER A 43 -2.47 5.92 -2.98
C SER A 43 -3.14 5.30 -4.22
N LEU A 44 -4.27 4.63 -4.03
CA LEU A 44 -5.12 4.27 -5.15
C LEU A 44 -5.72 5.55 -5.75
N PRO A 45 -5.82 5.67 -7.09
CA PRO A 45 -6.63 6.73 -7.65
C PRO A 45 -8.06 6.61 -7.10
N PRO A 46 -8.79 7.72 -6.92
CA PRO A 46 -10.19 7.64 -6.51
C PRO A 46 -10.92 6.76 -7.53
N ARG A 47 -11.34 5.55 -7.11
CA ARG A 47 -12.31 4.78 -7.88
C ARG A 47 -13.52 5.69 -8.01
N ARG A 48 -13.95 5.98 -9.24
CA ARG A 48 -15.29 6.55 -9.44
C ARG A 48 -16.26 5.65 -8.67
N GLN A 49 -16.94 6.24 -7.70
CA GLN A 49 -17.78 5.54 -6.73
C GLN A 49 -18.84 4.71 -7.47
N SER A 50 -18.63 3.40 -7.57
CA SER A 50 -19.74 2.45 -7.55
C SER A 50 -20.00 2.17 -6.08
N ASN A 51 -21.22 2.45 -5.62
CA ASN A 51 -21.69 2.46 -4.24
C ASN A 51 -21.45 1.15 -3.46
N LEU A 52 -20.21 0.86 -3.06
CA LEU A 52 -19.92 -0.19 -2.09
C LEU A 52 -19.95 0.43 -0.70
N SER A 53 -20.98 0.06 0.05
CA SER A 53 -21.25 0.44 1.42
C SER A 53 -20.03 0.25 2.31
N ARG A 54 -19.77 1.26 3.14
CA ARG A 54 -18.65 1.41 4.11
C ARG A 54 -18.44 0.23 5.07
N SER A 55 -19.35 -0.73 5.11
CA SER A 55 -19.31 -1.91 5.98
C SER A 55 -18.32 -3.00 5.51
N GLU A 56 -17.94 -3.04 4.22
CA GLU A 56 -17.08 -4.12 3.68
C GLU A 56 -15.57 -3.85 3.81
N LEU A 57 -15.15 -2.70 4.34
CA LEU A 57 -13.73 -2.38 4.54
C LEU A 57 -13.12 -2.98 5.81
N GLN A 58 -13.91 -3.59 6.70
CA GLN A 58 -13.41 -4.20 7.94
C GLN A 58 -13.12 -5.71 7.85
N GLU A 59 -13.56 -6.42 6.80
CA GLU A 59 -13.27 -7.86 6.65
C GLU A 59 -12.17 -8.09 5.61
N GLY A 60 -10.94 -7.75 6.00
CA GLY A 60 -9.71 -8.07 5.27
C GLY A 60 -9.33 -9.55 5.28
N ILE A 61 -10.28 -10.47 5.08
CA ILE A 61 -10.01 -11.90 4.90
C ILE A 61 -10.77 -12.36 3.65
N LEU A 62 -10.06 -12.46 2.53
CA LEU A 62 -10.57 -13.11 1.32
C LEU A 62 -10.84 -14.59 1.62
N ARG A 63 -12.07 -14.94 1.98
CA ARG A 63 -12.50 -16.35 2.05
C ARG A 63 -12.77 -16.83 0.63
N LEU A 64 -11.96 -17.77 0.16
CA LEU A 64 -12.15 -18.46 -1.12
C LEU A 64 -13.48 -19.24 -1.08
N PRO A 65 -14.22 -19.30 -2.20
CA PRO A 65 -15.47 -20.04 -2.25
C PRO A 65 -15.23 -21.55 -2.12
N ASP A 66 -16.04 -22.20 -1.29
CA ASP A 66 -16.07 -23.66 -1.18
C ASP A 66 -16.55 -24.28 -2.49
N ARG A 67 -15.77 -25.25 -2.97
CA ARG A 67 -15.96 -25.93 -4.23
C ARG A 67 -16.95 -27.07 -4.05
N ARG A 68 -18.12 -27.00 -4.68
CA ARG A 68 -18.92 -28.18 -5.05
C ARG A 68 -19.51 -27.99 -6.44
#